data_AF-A0A352RZH3-F1
#
_entry.id   AF-A0A352RZH3-F1
#
_cell.length_a   1.000
_cell.length_b   1.000
_cell.length_c   1.000
_cell.angle_alpha   90.00
_cell.angle_beta   90.00
_cell.angle_gamma   90.00
#
_symmetry.space_group_name_H-M   'P 1'
#
loop_
_entity.id
_entity.type
_entity.pdbx_description
1 polymer ?
#
loop_
_entity_poly.entity_id
_entity_poly.type
_entity_poly.pdbx_seq_one_letter_code
_entity_poly.pdbx_strand_id
1 'polypeptide(L)'
;LTAAGIQSAFQCYNVNSFESVERLMRRGIYKGPLVMNWVAIGGGMDSPTVYSLANFMRGVPDGAVVTVESSVLNVLPVNTIGIAMGLHVRCGTEDNLWNQTRTKKIGTAAQIEQLVRISRELSRPIATAKE
;
A
#
# COMPACT_ATOMS: atom_id res chain seq x y z
N LEU A 1 -10.63 -9.92 15.63
CA LEU A 1 -10.55 -8.48 15.33
C LEU A 1 -11.94 -7.85 15.27
N THR A 2 -12.84 -8.26 14.38
CA THR A 2 -14.20 -7.71 14.26
C THR A 2 -15.01 -7.75 15.56
N ALA A 3 -15.02 -8.87 16.29
CA ALA A 3 -15.73 -8.97 17.57
C ALA A 3 -15.19 -8.01 18.65
N ALA A 4 -13.95 -7.54 18.50
CA ALA A 4 -13.31 -6.55 19.39
C ALA A 4 -13.40 -5.12 18.83
N GLY A 5 -14.15 -4.89 17.74
CA GLY A 5 -14.28 -3.57 17.10
C GLY A 5 -13.03 -3.10 16.35
N ILE A 6 -12.09 -4.01 16.04
CA ILE A 6 -10.83 -3.66 15.36
C ILE A 6 -10.97 -3.89 13.86
N GLN A 7 -10.70 -2.85 13.07
CA GLN A 7 -10.64 -2.89 11.61
C GLN A 7 -9.45 -3.72 11.14
N SER A 8 -9.69 -4.70 10.28
CA SER A 8 -8.61 -5.47 9.64
C SER A 8 -7.99 -4.66 8.50
N ALA A 9 -6.65 -4.67 8.40
CA ALA A 9 -5.91 -4.24 7.22
C ALA A 9 -5.21 -5.47 6.63
N PHE A 10 -5.61 -5.88 5.43
CA PHE A 10 -5.15 -7.13 4.83
C PHE A 10 -3.86 -6.94 4.02
N GLN A 11 -2.79 -7.60 4.44
CA GLN A 11 -1.53 -7.64 3.68
C GLN A 11 -1.67 -8.64 2.52
N CYS A 12 -1.77 -8.13 1.28
CA CYS A 12 -1.94 -8.94 0.09
C CYS A 12 -0.68 -8.86 -0.78
N TYR A 13 0.00 -9.99 -0.92
CA TYR A 13 1.28 -10.06 -1.61
C TYR A 13 1.17 -10.31 -3.13
N ASN A 14 -0.02 -10.70 -3.58
CA ASN A 14 -0.39 -10.99 -4.96
C ASN A 14 -1.90 -11.26 -5.03
N VAL A 15 -2.43 -11.54 -6.22
CA VAL A 15 -3.85 -11.88 -6.43
C VAL A 15 -4.29 -13.09 -5.59
N ASN A 16 -3.45 -14.12 -5.46
CA ASN A 16 -3.80 -15.33 -4.68
C ASN A 16 -4.01 -15.01 -3.19
N SER A 17 -3.25 -14.04 -2.66
CA SER A 17 -3.43 -13.54 -1.30
C SER A 17 -4.77 -12.81 -1.15
N PHE A 18 -5.15 -12.01 -2.15
CA PHE A 18 -6.44 -11.33 -2.18
C PHE A 18 -7.61 -12.32 -2.29
N GLU A 19 -7.52 -13.36 -3.12
CA GLU A 19 -8.56 -14.40 -3.25
C GLU A 19 -8.83 -15.12 -1.91
N SER A 20 -7.81 -15.24 -1.05
CA SER A 20 -7.98 -15.77 0.30
C SER A 20 -8.86 -14.87 1.17
N VAL A 21 -8.71 -13.55 1.05
CA VAL A 21 -9.55 -12.54 1.72
C VAL A 21 -10.96 -12.55 1.12
N GLU A 22 -11.05 -12.60 -0.20
CA GLU A 22 -12.33 -12.67 -0.92
C GLU A 22 -13.14 -13.90 -0.48
N ARG A 23 -12.50 -15.05 -0.27
CA ARG A 23 -13.15 -16.25 0.27
C ARG A 23 -13.72 -16.03 1.67
N LEU A 24 -13.05 -15.26 2.53
CA LEU A 24 -13.59 -14.90 3.86
C LEU A 24 -14.83 -14.01 3.73
N MET A 25 -14.81 -13.08 2.78
CA MET A 25 -15.94 -12.21 2.47
C MET A 25 -17.15 -12.99 1.94
N ARG A 26 -16.93 -13.85 0.93
CA ARG A 26 -17.96 -14.68 0.31
C ARG A 26 -18.59 -15.67 1.30
N ARG A 27 -17.82 -16.14 2.29
CA ARG A 27 -18.32 -16.99 3.39
C ARG A 27 -19.04 -16.21 4.50
N GLY A 28 -19.12 -14.88 4.39
CA GLY A 28 -19.74 -14.01 5.39
C GLY A 28 -18.96 -13.92 6.70
N ILE A 29 -17.70 -14.37 6.73
CA ILE A 29 -16.83 -14.27 7.91
C ILE A 29 -16.35 -12.83 8.09
N TYR A 30 -16.01 -12.17 6.98
CA TYR A 30 -15.64 -10.76 6.98
C TYR A 30 -16.69 -9.93 6.25
N LYS A 31 -17.24 -8.91 6.93
CA LYS A 31 -18.30 -8.02 6.40
C LYS A 31 -17.96 -6.54 6.57
N GLY A 32 -16.72 -6.22 6.93
CA GLY A 32 -16.26 -4.84 7.14
C GLY A 32 -15.76 -4.18 5.86
N PRO A 33 -15.36 -2.91 5.93
CA PRO A 33 -14.68 -2.20 4.84
C PRO A 33 -13.45 -2.97 4.36
N LEU A 34 -13.24 -3.03 3.05
CA LEU A 34 -12.09 -3.75 2.50
C LEU A 34 -10.87 -2.82 2.47
N VAL A 35 -10.08 -2.85 3.55
CA VAL A 35 -8.81 -2.12 3.67
C VAL A 35 -7.66 -3.10 3.47
N MET A 36 -6.79 -2.82 2.50
CA MET A 36 -5.70 -3.73 2.14
C MET A 36 -4.43 -3.00 1.72
N ASN A 37 -3.33 -3.74 1.80
CA ASN A 37 -2.04 -3.35 1.28
C ASN A 37 -1.69 -4.27 0.10
N TRP A 38 -1.27 -3.69 -1.02
CA TRP A 38 -0.56 -4.42 -2.07
C TRP A 38 0.93 -4.39 -1.74
N VAL A 39 1.49 -5.55 -1.38
CA VAL A 39 2.85 -5.68 -0.84
C VAL A 39 3.77 -6.32 -1.88
N ALA A 40 4.55 -5.49 -2.56
CA ALA A 40 5.42 -5.92 -3.64
C ALA A 40 6.89 -5.99 -3.21
N ILE A 41 7.32 -7.16 -2.74
CA ILE A 41 8.69 -7.38 -2.23
C ILE A 41 9.44 -8.51 -2.96
N GLY A 42 8.83 -9.12 -3.98
CA GLY A 42 9.41 -10.24 -4.73
C GLY A 42 9.44 -11.55 -3.93
N GLY A 43 10.29 -12.51 -4.34
CA GLY A 43 10.47 -13.77 -3.60
C GLY A 43 9.25 -14.70 -3.57
N GLY A 44 8.45 -14.72 -4.64
CA GLY A 44 7.17 -15.45 -4.71
C GLY A 44 5.94 -14.56 -4.51
N MET A 45 6.17 -13.30 -4.14
CA MET A 45 5.19 -12.22 -4.11
C MET A 45 5.29 -11.40 -5.39
N ASP A 46 4.36 -10.45 -5.56
CA ASP A 46 4.40 -9.53 -6.69
C ASP A 46 5.73 -8.77 -6.72
N SER A 47 6.24 -8.61 -7.95
CA SER A 47 7.36 -7.73 -8.21
C SER A 47 6.90 -6.27 -8.14
N PRO A 48 7.72 -5.32 -7.65
CA PRO A 48 7.37 -3.91 -7.54
C PRO A 48 7.39 -3.21 -8.91
N THR A 49 6.47 -3.62 -9.78
CA THR A 49 6.32 -3.13 -11.15
C THR A 49 4.89 -2.68 -11.40
N VAL A 50 4.72 -1.74 -12.33
CA VAL A 50 3.40 -1.26 -12.75
C VAL A 50 2.52 -2.40 -13.30
N TYR A 51 3.11 -3.42 -13.93
CA TYR A 51 2.38 -4.56 -14.47
C TYR A 51 1.78 -5.44 -13.38
N SER A 52 2.55 -5.73 -12.33
CA SER A 52 2.07 -6.48 -11.17
C SER A 52 0.98 -5.70 -10.43
N LEU A 53 1.20 -4.40 -10.19
CA LEU A 53 0.18 -3.53 -9.59
C LEU A 53 -1.10 -3.49 -10.42
N ALA A 54 -1.00 -3.30 -11.73
CA ALA A 54 -2.17 -3.25 -12.61
C ALA A 54 -2.95 -4.58 -12.60
N ASN A 55 -2.24 -5.71 -12.61
CA ASN A 55 -2.88 -7.02 -12.51
C ASN A 55 -3.59 -7.22 -11.16
N PHE A 56 -2.97 -6.77 -10.06
CA PHE A 56 -3.59 -6.79 -8.74
C PHE A 56 -4.85 -5.93 -8.70
N MET A 57 -4.74 -4.66 -9.11
CA MET A 57 -5.85 -3.70 -9.12
C MET A 57 -7.02 -4.15 -10.02
N ARG A 58 -6.76 -4.92 -11.09
CA ARG A 58 -7.81 -5.51 -11.93
C ARG A 58 -8.74 -6.46 -11.16
N GLY A 59 -8.24 -7.11 -10.10
CA GLY A 59 -9.02 -8.02 -9.26
C GLY A 59 -9.68 -7.35 -8.06
N VAL A 60 -9.23 -6.15 -7.67
CA VAL A 60 -9.75 -5.44 -6.51
C VAL A 60 -11.14 -4.87 -6.82
N PRO A 61 -12.15 -5.11 -5.96
CA PRO A 61 -13.49 -4.57 -6.17
C PRO A 61 -13.54 -3.07 -5.88
N ASP A 62 -14.47 -2.39 -6.55
CA ASP A 62 -14.75 -0.97 -6.29
C ASP A 62 -15.09 -0.72 -4.82
N GLY A 63 -14.64 0.43 -4.29
CA GLY A 63 -14.83 0.82 -2.90
C GLY A 63 -13.82 0.22 -1.92
N ALA A 64 -12.90 -0.64 -2.37
CA ALA A 64 -11.76 -1.05 -1.56
C ALA A 64 -10.77 0.11 -1.34
N VAL A 65 -10.16 0.14 -0.16
CA VAL A 65 -9.08 1.08 0.19
C VAL A 65 -7.76 0.34 0.05
N VAL A 66 -7.00 0.66 -1.00
CA VAL A 66 -5.71 0.01 -1.30
C VAL A 66 -4.56 0.95 -0.97
N THR A 67 -3.62 0.44 -0.19
CA THR A 67 -2.32 1.07 0.08
C THR A 67 -1.22 0.34 -0.67
N VAL A 68 -0.35 1.05 -1.39
CA VAL A 68 0.83 0.41 -2.01
C VAL A 68 1.98 0.33 -1.01
N GLU A 69 2.67 -0.80 -1.03
CA GLU A 69 3.79 -1.12 -0.14
C GLU A 69 4.88 -1.87 -0.91
N SER A 70 6.14 -1.58 -0.60
CA SER A 70 7.29 -2.18 -1.27
C SER A 70 8.51 -2.11 -0.35
N SER A 71 9.65 -2.66 -0.76
CA SER A 71 10.88 -2.68 0.05
C SER A 71 12.03 -1.85 -0.54
N VAL A 72 12.86 -1.30 0.36
CA VAL A 72 14.13 -0.61 0.07
C VAL A 72 13.95 0.52 -0.96
N LEU A 73 14.70 0.51 -2.07
CA LEU A 73 14.69 1.58 -3.06
C LEU A 73 13.43 1.61 -3.94
N ASN A 74 12.60 0.57 -3.85
CA ASN A 74 11.35 0.49 -4.59
C ASN A 74 10.21 1.23 -3.88
N VAL A 75 10.35 1.56 -2.58
CA VAL A 75 9.34 2.30 -1.79
C VAL A 75 8.94 3.60 -2.47
N LEU A 76 9.90 4.46 -2.80
CA LEU A 76 9.59 5.77 -3.38
C LEU A 76 8.97 5.67 -4.80
N PRO A 77 9.52 4.90 -5.75
CA PRO A 77 8.88 4.69 -7.05
C PRO A 77 7.47 4.11 -6.95
N VAL A 78 7.26 3.07 -6.13
CA VAL A 78 5.93 2.45 -5.96
C VAL A 78 4.95 3.43 -5.34
N ASN A 79 5.34 4.18 -4.32
CA ASN A 79 4.50 5.22 -3.76
C ASN A 79 4.17 6.32 -4.77
N THR A 80 5.12 6.70 -5.63
CA THR A 80 4.88 7.71 -6.67
C THR A 80 3.82 7.22 -7.68
N ILE A 81 3.89 5.95 -8.08
CA ILE A 81 2.87 5.31 -8.92
C ILE A 81 1.52 5.28 -8.18
N GLY A 82 1.52 4.86 -6.91
CA GLY A 82 0.31 4.84 -6.07
C GLY A 82 -0.35 6.21 -5.94
N ILE A 83 0.44 7.27 -5.74
CA ILE A 83 -0.06 8.65 -5.68
C ILE A 83 -0.74 9.01 -7.00
N ALA A 84 -0.08 8.76 -8.13
CA ALA A 84 -0.59 9.07 -9.47
C ALA A 84 -1.88 8.29 -9.82
N MET A 85 -2.03 7.07 -9.30
CA MET A 85 -3.22 6.23 -9.47
C MET A 85 -4.35 6.56 -8.48
N GLY A 86 -4.14 7.49 -7.53
CA GLY A 86 -5.13 7.81 -6.49
C GLY A 86 -5.17 6.80 -5.32
N LEU A 87 -4.22 5.89 -5.22
CA LEU A 87 -4.12 4.88 -4.15
C LEU A 87 -3.45 5.43 -2.90
N HIS A 88 -3.66 4.83 -1.73
CA HIS A 88 -2.93 5.20 -0.52
C HIS A 88 -1.48 4.72 -0.60
N VAL A 89 -0.59 5.35 0.18
CA VAL A 89 0.85 5.06 0.17
C VAL A 89 1.38 4.82 1.57
N ARG A 90 2.43 3.99 1.66
CA ARG A 90 3.09 3.65 2.92
C ARG A 90 4.60 3.88 2.81
N CYS A 91 5.18 4.49 3.84
CA CYS A 91 6.63 4.59 3.99
C CYS A 91 7.04 4.51 5.46
N GLY A 92 8.33 4.24 5.69
CA GLY A 92 8.92 4.23 7.02
C GLY A 92 10.22 3.46 7.04
N THR A 93 10.91 3.52 8.18
CA THR A 93 12.17 2.79 8.40
C THR A 93 12.00 1.27 8.44
N GLU A 94 10.77 0.77 8.61
CA GLU A 94 10.44 -0.65 8.42
C GLU A 94 10.73 -1.08 6.98
N ASP A 95 10.28 -0.28 6.02
CA ASP A 95 10.29 -0.63 4.60
C ASP A 95 11.61 -0.20 3.92
N ASN A 96 12.18 0.93 4.34
CA ASN A 96 13.40 1.48 3.75
C ASN A 96 14.25 2.29 4.74
N LEU A 97 15.54 1.99 4.77
CA LEU A 97 16.52 2.68 5.62
C LEU A 97 17.36 3.72 4.88
N TRP A 98 17.30 3.81 3.55
CA TRP A 98 18.24 4.58 2.73
C TRP A 98 17.56 5.66 1.90
N ASN A 99 18.22 6.79 1.67
CA ASN A 99 17.81 7.68 0.59
C ASN A 99 17.95 7.00 -0.79
N GLN A 100 17.34 7.58 -1.83
CA GLN A 100 17.29 6.95 -3.16
C GLN A 100 18.68 6.64 -3.76
N THR A 101 19.69 7.46 -3.44
CA THR A 101 21.08 7.31 -3.91
C THR A 101 21.93 6.42 -3.01
N ARG A 102 21.40 5.87 -1.92
CA ARG A 102 22.11 5.07 -0.90
C ARG A 102 23.33 5.76 -0.27
N THR A 103 23.38 7.08 -0.27
CA THR A 103 24.48 7.85 0.32
C THR A 103 24.29 8.12 1.81
N LYS A 104 23.05 8.06 2.33
CA LYS A 104 22.76 8.22 3.75
C LYS A 104 21.51 7.48 4.19
N LYS A 105 21.41 7.23 5.49
CA LYS A 105 20.17 6.75 6.10
C LYS A 105 19.09 7.84 6.08
N ILE A 106 17.82 7.42 5.99
CA ILE A 106 16.68 8.33 5.98
C ILE A 106 15.65 7.88 7.04
N GLY A 107 15.22 8.81 7.89
CA GLY A 107 14.21 8.55 8.93
C GLY A 107 12.78 8.61 8.39
N THR A 108 11.84 8.01 9.12
CA THR A 108 10.40 7.98 8.75
C THR A 108 9.82 9.36 8.48
N ALA A 109 10.09 10.36 9.33
CA ALA A 109 9.58 11.73 9.14
C ALA A 109 10.02 12.34 7.79
N ALA A 110 11.29 12.17 7.42
CA ALA A 110 11.81 12.67 6.13
C ALA A 110 11.22 11.92 4.92
N GLN A 111 10.93 10.62 5.07
CA GLN A 111 10.20 9.86 4.05
C GLN A 111 8.76 10.36 3.90
N ILE A 112 8.06 10.65 5.01
CA ILE A 112 6.71 11.23 4.99
C ILE A 112 6.72 12.59 4.30
N GLU A 113 7.62 13.51 4.69
CA GLU A 113 7.75 14.83 4.08
C GLU A 113 7.97 14.74 2.56
N GLN A 114 8.77 13.76 2.11
CA GLN A 114 9.00 13.51 0.70
C GLN A 114 7.70 13.12 -0.03
N LEU A 115 6.90 12.21 0.53
CA LEU A 115 5.62 11.81 -0.07
C LEU A 115 4.56 12.91 -0.02
N VAL A 116 4.52 13.70 1.07
CA VAL A 116 3.63 14.85 1.20
C VAL A 116 3.93 15.88 0.11
N ARG A 117 5.21 16.17 -0.14
CA ARG A 117 5.61 17.07 -1.23
C ARG A 117 5.13 16.54 -2.59
N ILE A 118 5.41 15.27 -2.90
CA ILE A 118 5.02 14.65 -4.19
C ILE A 118 3.49 14.65 -4.36
N SER A 119 2.72 14.36 -3.31
CA SER A 119 1.26 14.37 -3.35
C SER A 119 0.70 15.76 -3.68
N ARG A 120 1.31 16.81 -3.12
CA ARG A 120 0.90 18.20 -3.37
C ARG A 120 1.17 18.67 -4.80
N GLU A 121 2.21 18.16 -5.46
CA GLU A 121 2.44 18.44 -6.89
C GLU A 121 1.27 17.95 -7.77
N LEU A 122 0.55 16.92 -7.32
CA LEU A 122 -0.63 16.38 -7.99
C LEU A 122 -1.95 16.91 -7.40
N SER A 123 -1.89 18.00 -6.63
CA SER A 123 -3.05 18.59 -5.93
C SER A 123 -3.84 17.60 -5.07
N ARG A 124 -3.17 16.57 -4.54
CA ARG A 124 -3.78 15.56 -3.69
C ARG A 124 -3.56 15.93 -2.20
N PRO A 125 -4.63 16.24 -1.44
CA PRO A 125 -4.50 16.59 -0.03
C PRO A 125 -4.11 15.37 0.82
N ILE A 126 -3.51 15.65 1.98
CA ILE A 126 -3.10 14.64 2.95
C ILE A 126 -4.21 14.49 3.98
N ALA A 127 -4.74 13.27 4.13
CA ALA A 127 -5.74 12.97 5.14
C ALA A 127 -5.18 13.19 6.55
N THR A 128 -5.97 13.83 7.39
CA THR A 128 -5.73 13.88 8.83
C THR A 128 -6.05 12.53 9.47
N ALA A 129 -5.65 12.30 10.72
CA ALA A 129 -5.97 11.04 11.41
C ALA A 129 -7.48 10.77 11.59
N LYS A 130 -8.34 11.79 11.40
CA LYS A 130 -9.80 11.66 11.49
C LYS A 130 -10.45 11.31 10.16
N GLU A 131 -9.80 11.65 9.05
CA GLU A 131 -10.27 11.41 7.68
C GLU A 131 -9.78 10.05 7.18
#